data_AF-A0A931BJI3-F1
#
_entry.id   AF-A0A931BJI3-F1
#
_cell.length_a   1.000
_cell.length_b   1.000
_cell.length_c   1.000
_cell.angle_alpha   90.00
_cell.angle_beta   90.00
_cell.angle_gamma   90.00
#
_symmetry.space_group_name_H-M   'P 1'
#
loop_
_entity.id
_entity.type
_entity.pdbx_description
1 polymer ?
#
loop_
_entity_poly.entity_id
_entity_poly.type
_entity_poly.pdbx_seq_one_letter_code
_entity_poly.pdbx_strand_id
1 'polypeptide(L)'
;MLPNHTVAPPENESLVDKIYRSPMWVFLLFSTVLSVWYFIFPDIIPLHHGFAWEGDTYYKPVATGFPHQLFDVGINSYTIQRILPFALLYGFFKTFNIPFLDQNLILWMQGFNLLLGAIIVYAWHRIAVQMRFSLAAEWVGYLALMVNFAFAKYDLYIPFTTDRLSTTVGLISLLLYLRGKTLGLWLNALISLAIWPTALFYNALLLFIPREEPLPRTQNPLLSQLWAVGIAGAFSLLFIGVLYVRHVPVPPRMTPDVHPLLPVSIALTALYLYYTQLTLARRVLPGWADMWGLIKRLLRPRIEWLYVLGLFAAYVALTRGLGDPSRPYLPFKTFLINTTFAVLQRPLQFLVAHGVYYGLSLLLMILFWPRVLAALQRLGLGLGLMLMVVMVQSINSETRQLANVLPLLALVTAVVADALPLRRAAIVWTAALLLLVSKLWLPFNWFDPTFGQSNDRFPSFSFVHTGIMLHWPFQVYFMNQGPWISNEYLLGQAVALVIVGFVVYRLFGAHRSGSESAN
;
A
#
# COMPACT_ATOMS: atom_id res chain seq x y z
N MET A 1 -2.36 -1.45 34.75
CA MET A 1 -1.85 -0.23 34.09
C MET A 1 -0.51 0.09 34.72
N LEU A 2 0.55 0.33 33.95
CA LEU A 2 1.76 0.94 34.51
C LEU A 2 1.53 2.45 34.60
N PRO A 3 2.06 3.15 35.61
CA PRO A 3 1.96 4.60 35.67
C PRO A 3 2.64 5.20 34.44
N ASN A 4 1.92 6.10 33.74
CA ASN A 4 2.59 7.00 32.82
C ASN A 4 3.54 7.85 33.67
N HIS A 5 4.84 7.63 33.54
CA HIS A 5 5.83 8.60 34.03
C HIS A 5 5.77 9.83 33.13
N THR A 6 4.75 10.65 33.33
CA THR A 6 4.74 12.06 32.94
C THR A 6 5.75 12.77 33.82
N VAL A 7 7.03 12.59 33.50
CA VAL A 7 8.09 13.48 33.94
C VAL A 7 7.63 14.88 33.53
N ALA A 8 7.47 15.78 34.51
CA ALA A 8 7.05 17.14 34.24
C ALA A 8 7.96 17.73 33.15
N PRO A 9 7.41 18.36 32.10
CA PRO A 9 8.24 18.95 31.06
C PRO A 9 9.18 19.97 31.71
N PRO A 10 10.47 20.00 31.33
CA PRO A 10 11.39 20.98 31.90
C PRO A 10 10.87 22.39 31.60
N GLU A 11 10.91 23.28 32.58
CA GLU A 11 10.24 24.60 32.50
C GLU A 11 10.71 25.45 31.30
N ASN A 12 11.93 25.20 30.83
CA ASN A 12 12.54 25.84 29.66
C ASN A 12 12.49 24.97 28.38
N GLU A 13 11.47 24.14 28.19
CA GLU A 13 11.33 23.33 26.96
C GLU A 13 11.06 24.20 25.72
N SER A 14 11.94 24.13 24.73
CA SER A 14 11.84 24.91 23.50
C SER A 14 10.61 24.54 22.65
N LEU A 15 10.17 25.44 21.78
CA LEU A 15 9.08 25.15 20.83
C LEU A 15 9.42 23.94 19.93
N VAL A 16 10.68 23.81 19.53
CA VAL A 16 11.16 22.69 18.70
C VAL A 16 11.08 21.35 19.45
N ASP A 17 11.37 21.34 20.76
CA ASP A 17 11.20 20.17 21.60
C ASP A 17 9.73 19.74 21.70
N LYS A 18 8.83 20.70 21.96
CA LYS A 18 7.37 20.47 22.06
C LYS A 18 6.79 19.91 20.75
N ILE A 19 7.20 20.47 19.61
CA ILE A 19 6.84 19.98 18.27
C ILE A 19 7.38 18.55 18.07
N TYR A 20 8.65 18.30 18.37
CA TYR A 20 9.25 16.96 18.21
C TYR A 20 8.61 15.91 19.12
N ARG A 21 8.18 16.27 20.34
CA ARG A 21 7.45 15.36 21.25
C ARG A 21 6.00 15.09 20.84
N SER A 22 5.50 15.76 19.79
CA SER A 22 4.09 15.75 19.40
C SER A 22 3.86 15.33 17.94
N PRO A 23 4.40 14.17 17.47
CA PRO A 23 4.31 13.75 16.07
C PRO A 23 2.87 13.70 15.56
N MET A 24 1.92 13.22 16.37
CA MET A 24 0.49 13.22 16.02
C MET A 24 -0.02 14.60 15.59
N TRP A 25 0.31 15.66 16.33
CA TRP A 25 -0.14 17.01 16.00
C TRP A 25 0.57 17.55 14.75
N VAL A 26 1.84 17.21 14.54
CA VAL A 26 2.57 17.61 13.32
C VAL A 26 2.01 16.93 12.09
N PHE A 27 1.71 15.63 12.15
CA PHE A 27 1.15 14.90 11.01
C PHE A 27 -0.33 15.20 10.77
N LEU A 28 -1.10 15.55 11.80
CA LEU A 28 -2.44 16.13 11.62
C LEU A 28 -2.36 17.47 10.89
N LEU A 29 -1.50 18.39 11.37
CA LEU A 29 -1.29 19.69 10.72
C LEU A 29 -0.81 19.51 9.27
N PHE A 30 0.17 18.64 9.02
CA PHE A 30 0.66 18.31 7.69
C PHE A 30 -0.48 17.83 6.78
N SER A 31 -1.27 16.83 7.22
CA SER A 31 -2.40 16.31 6.45
C SER A 31 -3.47 17.37 6.17
N THR A 32 -3.76 18.24 7.14
CA THR A 32 -4.74 19.32 7.02
C THR A 32 -4.26 20.40 6.06
N VAL A 33 -3.07 20.96 6.29
CA VAL A 33 -2.46 22.00 5.42
C VAL A 33 -2.33 21.48 3.99
N LEU A 34 -1.89 20.23 3.81
CA LEU A 34 -1.74 19.62 2.50
C LEU A 34 -3.09 19.45 1.79
N SER A 35 -4.12 18.95 2.48
CA SER A 35 -5.45 18.82 1.85
C SER A 35 -6.05 20.18 1.52
N VAL A 36 -5.97 21.15 2.43
CA VAL A 36 -6.46 22.53 2.21
C VAL A 36 -5.70 23.22 1.08
N TRP A 37 -4.38 23.01 0.95
CA TRP A 37 -3.61 23.49 -0.19
C TRP A 37 -4.20 22.98 -1.52
N TYR A 38 -4.55 21.70 -1.60
CA TYR A 38 -5.19 21.10 -2.78
C TYR A 38 -6.64 21.54 -3.00
N PHE A 39 -7.31 22.13 -2.01
CA PHE A 39 -8.64 22.74 -2.20
C PHE A 39 -8.51 24.16 -2.81
N ILE A 40 -7.48 24.91 -2.42
CA ILE A 40 -7.24 26.30 -2.85
C ILE A 40 -6.47 26.33 -4.19
N PHE A 41 -5.49 25.45 -4.36
CA PHE A 41 -4.61 25.33 -5.52
C PHE A 41 -4.73 23.91 -6.11
N PRO A 42 -5.85 23.59 -6.79
CA PRO A 42 -6.15 22.24 -7.25
C PRO A 42 -5.22 21.79 -8.40
N ASP A 43 -4.16 21.07 -8.06
CA ASP A 43 -3.44 20.19 -8.98
C ASP A 43 -4.19 18.84 -9.03
N ILE A 44 -5.32 18.81 -9.72
CA ILE A 44 -6.18 17.62 -9.88
C ILE A 44 -6.06 17.13 -11.33
N ILE A 45 -6.03 15.83 -11.56
CA ILE A 45 -5.96 15.25 -12.91
C ILE A 45 -7.05 15.83 -13.84
N PRO A 46 -6.69 16.40 -15.01
CA PRO A 46 -7.67 17.08 -15.86
C PRO A 46 -8.59 16.09 -16.60
N LEU A 47 -8.15 14.83 -16.75
CA LEU A 47 -8.89 13.75 -17.40
C LEU A 47 -10.29 13.60 -16.79
N HIS A 48 -11.31 13.77 -17.64
CA HIS A 48 -12.72 13.71 -17.29
C HIS A 48 -13.04 14.58 -16.06
N HIS A 49 -12.73 15.88 -16.09
CA HIS A 49 -13.10 16.85 -15.04
C HIS A 49 -12.68 16.45 -13.59
N GLY A 50 -11.57 15.73 -13.42
CA GLY A 50 -11.09 15.26 -12.11
C GLY A 50 -11.46 13.82 -11.74
N PHE A 51 -12.31 13.15 -12.53
CA PHE A 51 -12.74 11.78 -12.26
C PHE A 51 -11.76 10.72 -12.78
N ALA A 52 -10.85 11.05 -13.70
CA ALA A 52 -9.91 10.10 -14.30
C ALA A 52 -10.59 8.88 -14.94
N TRP A 53 -9.90 7.73 -15.02
CA TRP A 53 -10.38 6.51 -15.68
C TRP A 53 -11.54 5.83 -14.95
N GLU A 54 -11.26 5.06 -13.88
CA GLU A 54 -12.30 4.29 -13.16
C GLU A 54 -13.35 5.21 -12.51
N GLY A 55 -12.94 6.42 -12.12
CA GLY A 55 -13.82 7.38 -11.46
C GLY A 55 -14.94 7.89 -12.37
N ASP A 56 -14.65 8.20 -13.64
CA ASP A 56 -15.69 8.68 -14.56
C ASP A 56 -16.57 7.52 -15.05
N THR A 57 -15.96 6.42 -15.50
CA THR A 57 -16.69 5.33 -16.15
C THR A 57 -17.50 4.48 -15.17
N TYR A 58 -17.04 4.31 -13.91
CA TYR A 58 -17.67 3.39 -12.95
C TYR A 58 -18.14 4.07 -11.66
N TYR A 59 -17.33 4.94 -11.06
CA TYR A 59 -17.65 5.45 -9.73
C TYR A 59 -18.63 6.64 -9.77
N LYS A 60 -18.55 7.51 -10.77
CA LYS A 60 -19.43 8.68 -10.94
C LYS A 60 -20.89 8.29 -11.17
N PRO A 61 -21.25 7.33 -12.05
CA PRO A 61 -22.63 6.83 -12.17
C PRO A 61 -23.18 6.29 -10.84
N VAL A 62 -22.35 5.58 -10.08
CA VAL A 62 -22.70 5.04 -8.75
C VAL A 62 -22.92 6.18 -7.75
N ALA A 63 -22.08 7.22 -7.78
CA ALA A 63 -22.20 8.39 -6.92
C ALA A 63 -23.44 9.26 -7.22
N THR A 64 -23.89 9.33 -8.47
CA THR A 64 -25.05 10.16 -8.88
C THR A 64 -26.38 9.41 -8.87
N GLY A 65 -26.36 8.08 -9.02
CA GLY A 65 -27.56 7.25 -9.18
C GLY A 65 -27.48 5.90 -8.48
N PHE A 66 -26.99 5.84 -7.24
CA PHE A 66 -26.65 4.59 -6.55
C PHE A 66 -27.71 3.47 -6.64
N PRO A 67 -29.01 3.69 -6.33
CA PRO A 67 -30.01 2.62 -6.38
C PRO A 67 -30.22 2.09 -7.80
N HIS A 68 -30.28 2.98 -8.79
CA HIS A 68 -30.45 2.61 -10.19
C HIS A 68 -29.26 1.79 -10.71
N GLN A 69 -28.03 2.19 -10.38
CA GLN A 69 -26.84 1.42 -10.75
C GLN A 69 -26.80 0.04 -10.06
N LEU A 70 -27.18 -0.03 -8.79
CA LEU A 70 -27.13 -1.27 -8.01
C LEU A 70 -28.21 -2.27 -8.42
N PHE A 71 -29.46 -1.82 -8.63
CA PHE A 71 -30.62 -2.70 -8.81
C PHE A 71 -31.08 -2.85 -10.26
N ASP A 72 -30.94 -1.82 -11.11
CA ASP A 72 -31.49 -1.84 -12.48
C ASP A 72 -30.41 -2.12 -13.54
N VAL A 73 -29.22 -1.50 -13.40
CA VAL A 73 -28.13 -1.61 -14.39
C VAL A 73 -27.19 -2.79 -14.08
N GLY A 74 -26.94 -3.04 -12.80
CA GLY A 74 -25.99 -4.03 -12.30
C GLY A 74 -24.55 -3.49 -12.27
N ILE A 75 -23.95 -3.43 -11.07
CA ILE A 75 -22.55 -3.03 -10.89
C ILE A 75 -21.66 -4.26 -11.06
N ASN A 76 -20.63 -4.19 -11.91
CA ASN A 76 -19.77 -5.35 -12.16
C ASN A 76 -19.06 -5.86 -10.89
N SER A 77 -18.82 -7.18 -10.84
CA SER A 77 -18.21 -7.91 -9.72
C SER A 77 -16.84 -7.41 -9.21
N TYR A 78 -16.09 -6.59 -9.99
CA TYR A 78 -14.89 -5.90 -9.52
C TYR A 78 -15.23 -4.55 -8.88
N THR A 79 -16.08 -3.76 -9.52
CA THR A 79 -16.46 -2.41 -9.09
C THR A 79 -17.30 -2.45 -7.81
N ILE A 80 -18.17 -3.45 -7.63
CA ILE A 80 -18.98 -3.64 -6.41
C ILE A 80 -18.12 -3.76 -5.14
N GLN A 81 -16.83 -4.10 -5.27
CA GLN A 81 -15.88 -4.16 -4.16
C GLN A 81 -15.22 -2.80 -3.85
N ARG A 82 -15.70 -1.70 -4.46
CA ARG A 82 -15.17 -0.33 -4.31
C ARG A 82 -16.26 0.75 -4.21
N ILE A 83 -17.53 0.38 -4.06
CA ILE A 83 -18.67 1.32 -4.12
C ILE A 83 -18.87 2.16 -2.87
N LEU A 84 -18.35 1.76 -1.70
CA LEU A 84 -18.76 2.36 -0.42
C LEU A 84 -18.64 3.90 -0.35
N PRO A 85 -17.51 4.54 -0.70
CA PRO A 85 -17.41 6.00 -0.59
C PRO A 85 -18.41 6.71 -1.52
N PHE A 86 -18.72 6.13 -2.67
CA PHE A 86 -19.66 6.68 -3.65
C PHE A 86 -21.13 6.50 -3.23
N ALA A 87 -21.45 5.39 -2.55
CA ALA A 87 -22.75 5.20 -1.91
C ALA A 87 -22.96 6.17 -0.73
N LEU A 88 -21.92 6.42 0.08
CA LEU A 88 -21.95 7.42 1.15
C LEU A 88 -22.12 8.84 0.59
N LEU A 89 -21.42 9.16 -0.51
CA LEU A 89 -21.58 10.42 -1.25
C LEU A 89 -23.04 10.58 -1.72
N TYR A 90 -23.59 9.58 -2.43
CA TYR A 90 -24.98 9.60 -2.91
C TYR A 90 -25.98 9.87 -1.78
N GLY A 91 -25.84 9.16 -0.66
CA GLY A 91 -26.67 9.34 0.53
C GLY A 91 -26.58 10.77 1.07
N PHE A 92 -25.36 11.28 1.27
CA PHE A 92 -25.13 12.66 1.74
C PHE A 92 -25.78 13.70 0.83
N PHE A 93 -25.58 13.61 -0.49
CA PHE A 93 -26.14 14.56 -1.45
C PHE A 93 -27.66 14.53 -1.48
N LYS A 94 -28.29 13.35 -1.38
CA LYS A 94 -29.75 13.23 -1.27
C LYS A 94 -30.28 13.78 0.06
N THR A 95 -29.65 13.48 1.19
CA THR A 95 -30.08 13.99 2.51
C THR A 95 -30.02 15.50 2.62
N PHE A 96 -28.99 16.14 2.05
CA PHE A 96 -28.80 17.60 2.12
C PHE A 96 -29.27 18.35 0.85
N ASN A 97 -29.96 17.66 -0.08
CA ASN A 97 -30.43 18.22 -1.36
C ASN A 97 -29.34 18.96 -2.16
N ILE A 98 -28.11 18.43 -2.15
CA ILE A 98 -26.97 19.01 -2.87
C ILE A 98 -27.04 18.60 -4.34
N PRO A 99 -26.95 19.53 -5.31
CA PRO A 99 -26.88 19.19 -6.72
C PRO A 99 -25.68 18.29 -7.05
N PHE A 100 -25.91 17.24 -7.83
CA PHE A 100 -24.89 16.29 -8.30
C PHE A 100 -24.02 16.87 -9.44
N LEU A 101 -23.46 18.06 -9.22
CA LEU A 101 -22.53 18.72 -10.12
C LEU A 101 -21.11 18.20 -9.89
N ASP A 102 -20.34 18.01 -10.96
CA ASP A 102 -18.99 17.48 -10.95
C ASP A 102 -18.08 18.12 -9.88
N GLN A 103 -18.08 19.46 -9.81
CA GLN A 103 -17.34 20.24 -8.81
C GLN A 103 -17.71 19.87 -7.36
N ASN A 104 -18.98 19.58 -7.09
CA ASN A 104 -19.46 19.21 -5.75
C ASN A 104 -18.99 17.79 -5.40
N LEU A 105 -19.05 16.85 -6.37
CA LEU A 105 -18.60 15.47 -6.18
C LEU A 105 -17.10 15.42 -5.85
N ILE A 106 -16.29 16.19 -6.58
CA ILE A 106 -14.85 16.32 -6.34
C ILE A 106 -14.57 16.96 -4.98
N LEU A 107 -15.24 18.06 -4.64
CA LEU A 107 -15.09 18.74 -3.34
C LEU A 107 -15.47 17.85 -2.15
N TRP A 108 -16.52 17.01 -2.29
CA TRP A 108 -16.88 16.03 -1.27
C TRP A 108 -15.80 14.98 -1.08
N MET A 109 -15.28 14.39 -2.17
CA MET A 109 -14.18 13.42 -2.09
C MET A 109 -12.90 14.03 -1.51
N GLN A 110 -12.61 15.29 -1.83
CA GLN A 110 -11.53 16.07 -1.23
C GLN A 110 -11.70 16.23 0.29
N GLY A 111 -12.88 16.63 0.76
CA GLY A 111 -13.22 16.71 2.18
C GLY A 111 -13.19 15.35 2.89
N PHE A 112 -13.65 14.29 2.22
CA PHE A 112 -13.58 12.92 2.70
C PHE A 112 -12.13 12.45 2.84
N ASN A 113 -11.26 12.73 1.86
CA ASN A 113 -9.83 12.40 1.93
C ASN A 113 -9.07 13.17 3.02
N LEU A 114 -9.51 14.37 3.40
CA LEU A 114 -9.03 15.09 4.58
C LEU A 114 -9.44 14.36 5.88
N LEU A 115 -10.71 13.97 6.01
CA LEU A 115 -11.19 13.19 7.16
C LEU A 115 -10.44 11.87 7.30
N LEU A 116 -10.21 11.15 6.20
CA LEU A 116 -9.41 9.92 6.20
C LEU A 116 -7.96 10.16 6.64
N GLY A 117 -7.35 11.29 6.24
CA GLY A 117 -6.04 11.69 6.74
C GLY A 117 -5.99 11.85 8.26
N ALA A 118 -7.00 12.48 8.85
CA ALA A 118 -7.13 12.60 10.31
C ALA A 118 -7.35 11.24 11.00
N ILE A 119 -8.17 10.35 10.42
CA ILE A 119 -8.37 8.98 10.91
C ILE A 119 -7.07 8.18 10.84
N ILE A 120 -6.29 8.31 9.75
CA ILE A 120 -4.97 7.68 9.60
C ILE A 120 -4.02 8.14 10.70
N VAL A 121 -3.93 9.45 10.95
CA VAL A 121 -3.07 10.02 12.00
C VAL A 121 -3.46 9.49 13.38
N TYR A 122 -4.75 9.52 13.72
CA TYR A 122 -5.24 8.99 14.98
C TYR A 122 -4.96 7.49 15.11
N ALA A 123 -5.33 6.68 14.11
CA ALA A 123 -5.16 5.23 14.17
C ALA A 123 -3.68 4.83 14.28
N TRP A 124 -2.78 5.49 13.54
CA TRP A 124 -1.34 5.27 13.67
C TRP A 124 -0.80 5.64 15.06
N HIS A 125 -1.17 6.81 15.63
CA HIS A 125 -0.81 7.16 17.01
C HIS A 125 -1.26 6.07 18.00
N ARG A 126 -2.49 5.55 17.85
CA ARG A 126 -2.98 4.46 18.71
C ARG A 126 -2.23 3.14 18.50
N ILE A 127 -1.68 2.86 17.31
CA ILE A 127 -0.75 1.74 17.08
C ILE A 127 0.58 2.01 17.79
N ALA A 128 1.17 3.20 17.66
CA ALA A 128 2.44 3.54 18.29
C ALA A 128 2.39 3.39 19.83
N VAL A 129 1.32 3.89 20.45
CA VAL A 129 1.05 3.70 21.89
C VAL A 129 0.84 2.22 22.23
N GLN A 130 0.10 1.47 21.42
CA GLN A 130 -0.16 0.04 21.64
C GLN A 130 1.10 -0.84 21.50
N MET A 131 2.05 -0.43 20.65
CA MET A 131 3.33 -1.09 20.44
C MET A 131 4.44 -0.58 21.38
N ARG A 132 4.16 0.48 22.16
CA ARG A 132 5.09 1.20 23.03
C ARG A 132 6.35 1.65 22.29
N PHE A 133 6.16 2.24 21.11
CA PHE A 133 7.28 2.77 20.34
C PHE A 133 7.97 3.92 21.04
N SER A 134 9.30 3.97 20.87
CA SER A 134 10.06 5.19 21.08
C SER A 134 9.55 6.30 20.17
N LEU A 135 9.72 7.54 20.61
CA LEU A 135 9.33 8.73 19.84
C LEU A 135 9.94 8.74 18.43
N ALA A 136 11.19 8.26 18.30
CA ALA A 136 11.86 8.13 17.00
C ALA A 136 11.16 7.12 16.06
N ALA A 137 10.73 5.98 16.58
CA ALA A 137 10.01 4.97 15.81
C ALA A 137 8.59 5.43 15.42
N GLU A 138 7.91 6.18 16.29
CA GLU A 138 6.63 6.81 15.95
C GLU A 138 6.78 7.79 14.78
N TRP A 139 7.78 8.68 14.83
CA TRP A 139 8.13 9.58 13.71
C TRP A 139 8.44 8.82 12.43
N VAL A 140 9.29 7.79 12.47
CA VAL A 140 9.65 6.99 11.29
C VAL A 140 8.43 6.31 10.68
N GLY A 141 7.51 5.78 11.49
CA GLY A 141 6.29 5.15 10.98
C GLY A 141 5.33 6.14 10.33
N TYR A 142 5.18 7.35 10.88
CA TYR A 142 4.43 8.42 10.21
C TYR A 142 5.07 8.81 8.87
N LEU A 143 6.39 8.98 8.81
CA LEU A 143 7.12 9.26 7.57
C LEU A 143 6.90 8.16 6.52
N ALA A 144 6.96 6.90 6.95
CA ALA A 144 6.74 5.74 6.09
C ALA A 144 5.31 5.63 5.54
N LEU A 145 4.31 6.04 6.34
CA LEU A 145 2.89 5.97 6.01
C LEU A 145 2.39 7.18 5.19
N MET A 146 2.85 8.40 5.50
CA MET A 146 2.27 9.65 5.01
C MET A 146 3.21 10.51 4.16
N VAL A 147 4.53 10.35 4.25
CA VAL A 147 5.50 11.14 3.45
C VAL A 147 6.07 10.27 2.34
N ASN A 148 5.17 9.88 1.44
CA ASN A 148 5.43 9.08 0.26
C ASN A 148 4.53 9.58 -0.90
N PHE A 149 4.80 9.15 -2.14
CA PHE A 149 4.06 9.62 -3.29
C PHE A 149 2.56 9.26 -3.23
N ALA A 150 2.22 8.08 -2.70
CA ALA A 150 0.83 7.64 -2.54
C ALA A 150 -0.01 8.67 -1.76
N PHE A 151 0.37 8.95 -0.52
CA PHE A 151 -0.40 9.80 0.37
C PHE A 151 -0.21 11.29 0.06
N ALA A 152 1.03 11.74 -0.11
CA ALA A 152 1.32 13.18 -0.20
C ALA A 152 1.09 13.79 -1.59
N LYS A 153 0.84 12.97 -2.62
CA LYS A 153 0.62 13.44 -3.99
C LYS A 153 -0.54 12.74 -4.70
N TYR A 154 -0.51 11.42 -4.78
CA TYR A 154 -1.45 10.67 -5.64
C TYR A 154 -2.91 10.76 -5.18
N ASP A 155 -3.19 10.48 -3.91
CA ASP A 155 -4.55 10.51 -3.32
C ASP A 155 -5.24 11.88 -3.46
N LEU A 156 -4.46 12.95 -3.63
CA LEU A 156 -4.93 14.33 -3.73
C LEU A 156 -5.05 14.79 -5.19
N TYR A 157 -4.14 14.30 -6.04
CA TYR A 157 -4.17 14.51 -7.50
C TYR A 157 -5.33 13.75 -8.17
N ILE A 158 -5.73 12.57 -7.64
CA ILE A 158 -6.92 11.83 -8.08
C ILE A 158 -7.86 11.61 -6.88
N PRO A 159 -8.62 12.64 -6.45
CA PRO A 159 -9.43 12.56 -5.24
C PRO A 159 -10.57 11.55 -5.38
N PHE A 160 -11.07 11.28 -6.59
CA PHE A 160 -12.16 10.36 -6.87
C PHE A 160 -11.74 8.87 -6.94
N THR A 161 -10.93 8.43 -5.97
CA THR A 161 -10.39 7.06 -5.86
C THR A 161 -10.67 6.45 -4.49
N THR A 162 -10.38 5.15 -4.31
CA THR A 162 -10.59 4.44 -3.05
C THR A 162 -9.29 4.08 -2.30
N ASP A 163 -8.13 4.52 -2.80
CA ASP A 163 -6.81 4.17 -2.29
C ASP A 163 -6.57 4.63 -0.84
N ARG A 164 -6.78 5.92 -0.55
CA ARG A 164 -6.66 6.45 0.82
C ARG A 164 -7.61 5.73 1.79
N LEU A 165 -8.82 5.40 1.34
CA LEU A 165 -9.80 4.65 2.13
C LEU A 165 -9.34 3.21 2.37
N SER A 166 -8.74 2.57 1.36
CA SER A 166 -8.12 1.24 1.44
C SER A 166 -6.99 1.20 2.46
N THR A 167 -6.06 2.16 2.42
CA THR A 167 -5.02 2.34 3.46
C THR A 167 -5.64 2.60 4.84
N THR A 168 -6.71 3.40 4.93
CA THR A 168 -7.39 3.69 6.19
C THR A 168 -8.00 2.43 6.81
N VAL A 169 -8.74 1.61 6.05
CA VAL A 169 -9.33 0.38 6.60
C VAL A 169 -8.31 -0.71 6.87
N GLY A 170 -7.23 -0.80 6.09
CA GLY A 170 -6.08 -1.65 6.40
C GLY A 170 -5.43 -1.29 7.74
N LEU A 171 -5.26 0.01 8.02
CA LEU A 171 -4.71 0.54 9.27
C LEU A 171 -5.66 0.29 10.46
N ILE A 172 -6.97 0.45 10.26
CA ILE A 172 -7.99 0.14 11.28
C ILE A 172 -7.99 -1.36 11.59
N SER A 173 -7.94 -2.24 10.57
CA SER A 173 -7.80 -3.69 10.78
C SER A 173 -6.52 -4.03 11.54
N LEU A 174 -5.39 -3.41 11.19
CA LEU A 174 -4.13 -3.60 11.92
C LEU A 174 -4.24 -3.14 13.38
N LEU A 175 -4.88 -2.00 13.65
CA LEU A 175 -5.12 -1.49 15.00
C LEU A 175 -6.08 -2.36 15.83
N LEU A 176 -7.01 -3.07 15.20
CA LEU A 176 -8.00 -3.97 15.83
C LEU A 176 -7.50 -5.41 15.97
N TYR A 177 -6.55 -5.83 15.12
CA TYR A 177 -5.75 -7.04 15.30
C TYR A 177 -4.75 -6.87 16.44
N LEU A 178 -4.05 -5.72 16.44
CA LEU A 178 -3.51 -5.16 17.67
C LEU A 178 -4.67 -4.85 18.65
N ARG A 179 -4.43 -4.72 19.96
CA ARG A 179 -5.49 -4.72 21.01
C ARG A 179 -6.34 -6.01 21.12
N GLY A 180 -6.31 -6.94 20.14
CA GLY A 180 -7.06 -8.20 20.18
C GLY A 180 -8.59 -8.04 20.11
N LYS A 181 -9.09 -7.15 19.25
CA LYS A 181 -10.53 -6.83 19.13
C LYS A 181 -11.17 -7.53 17.94
N THR A 182 -11.24 -8.87 18.01
CA THR A 182 -11.72 -9.76 16.93
C THR A 182 -13.05 -9.35 16.31
N LEU A 183 -14.08 -9.05 17.11
CA LEU A 183 -15.39 -8.61 16.57
C LEU A 183 -15.29 -7.28 15.81
N GLY A 184 -14.51 -6.33 16.33
CA GLY A 184 -14.26 -5.06 15.63
C GLY A 184 -13.51 -5.28 14.32
N LEU A 185 -12.50 -6.15 14.32
CA LEU A 185 -11.76 -6.55 13.11
C LEU A 185 -12.71 -7.18 12.08
N TRP A 186 -13.64 -8.04 12.49
CA TRP A 186 -14.63 -8.64 11.59
C TRP A 186 -15.60 -7.62 11.00
N LEU A 187 -16.13 -6.70 11.81
CA LEU A 187 -16.99 -5.62 11.33
C LEU A 187 -16.24 -4.70 10.33
N ASN A 188 -14.99 -4.34 10.62
CA ASN A 188 -14.16 -3.59 9.68
C ASN A 188 -13.86 -4.40 8.41
N ALA A 189 -13.69 -5.72 8.52
CA ALA A 189 -13.47 -6.61 7.39
C ALA A 189 -14.67 -6.63 6.43
N LEU A 190 -15.90 -6.73 6.95
CA LEU A 190 -17.13 -6.64 6.16
C LEU A 190 -17.22 -5.30 5.39
N ILE A 191 -16.97 -4.19 6.09
CA ILE A 191 -16.93 -2.85 5.49
C ILE A 191 -15.85 -2.77 4.40
N SER A 192 -14.68 -3.38 4.64
CA SER A 192 -13.56 -3.39 3.70
C SER A 192 -13.86 -4.13 2.38
N LEU A 193 -14.78 -5.10 2.37
CA LEU A 193 -15.16 -5.82 1.15
C LEU A 193 -15.77 -4.89 0.08
N ALA A 194 -16.43 -3.81 0.49
CA ALA A 194 -17.02 -2.80 -0.40
C ALA A 194 -16.06 -1.61 -0.69
N ILE A 195 -14.80 -1.71 -0.26
CA ILE A 195 -13.76 -0.69 -0.42
C ILE A 195 -12.58 -1.21 -1.26
N TRP A 196 -12.11 -2.44 -0.99
CA TRP A 196 -10.90 -2.96 -1.63
C TRP A 196 -10.89 -4.49 -1.81
N PRO A 197 -10.65 -5.03 -3.03
CA PRO A 197 -10.72 -6.47 -3.29
C PRO A 197 -9.79 -7.35 -2.45
N THR A 198 -8.53 -6.94 -2.24
CA THR A 198 -7.56 -7.75 -1.47
C THR A 198 -7.80 -7.73 0.03
N ALA A 199 -8.74 -6.91 0.52
CA ALA A 199 -9.07 -6.84 1.94
C ALA A 199 -9.72 -8.13 2.47
N LEU A 200 -10.35 -8.95 1.62
CA LEU A 200 -10.84 -10.28 2.01
C LEU A 200 -9.69 -11.13 2.57
N PHE A 201 -8.63 -11.34 1.79
CA PHE A 201 -7.50 -12.18 2.17
C PHE A 201 -6.71 -11.60 3.35
N TYR A 202 -6.54 -10.27 3.37
CA TYR A 202 -5.90 -9.58 4.47
C TYR A 202 -6.63 -9.82 5.79
N ASN A 203 -7.93 -9.54 5.83
CA ASN A 203 -8.72 -9.67 7.05
C ASN A 203 -8.97 -11.13 7.44
N ALA A 204 -9.16 -12.04 6.48
CA ALA A 204 -9.34 -13.46 6.77
C ALA A 204 -8.11 -14.04 7.49
N LEU A 205 -6.89 -13.71 7.06
CA LEU A 205 -5.67 -14.18 7.73
C LEU A 205 -5.51 -13.59 9.15
N LEU A 206 -5.86 -12.30 9.35
CA LEU A 206 -5.82 -11.67 10.68
C LEU A 206 -6.93 -12.16 11.62
N LEU A 207 -8.09 -12.55 11.11
CA LEU A 207 -9.14 -13.19 11.91
C LEU A 207 -8.76 -14.65 12.24
N PHE A 208 -8.09 -15.34 11.32
CA PHE A 208 -7.76 -16.75 11.46
C PHE A 208 -6.56 -17.04 12.36
N ILE A 209 -5.52 -16.18 12.34
CA ILE A 209 -4.30 -16.36 13.15
C ILE A 209 -4.31 -15.38 14.33
N PRO A 210 -4.61 -15.82 15.57
CA PRO A 210 -4.72 -14.92 16.73
C PRO A 210 -3.45 -14.08 16.95
N ARG A 211 -3.63 -12.83 17.40
CA ARG A 211 -2.54 -11.89 17.76
C ARG A 211 -1.48 -12.53 18.68
N GLU A 212 -1.93 -13.37 19.60
CA GLU A 212 -1.10 -13.98 20.64
C GLU A 212 -0.31 -15.21 20.16
N GLU A 213 -0.58 -15.72 18.95
CA GLU A 213 0.13 -16.88 18.41
C GLU A 213 1.61 -16.51 18.13
N PRO A 214 2.57 -17.08 18.88
CA PRO A 214 3.97 -16.71 18.79
C PRO A 214 4.58 -17.26 17.50
N LEU A 215 5.75 -16.73 17.11
CA LEU A 215 6.56 -17.40 16.10
C LEU A 215 6.96 -18.82 16.57
N PRO A 216 7.09 -19.78 15.64
CA PRO A 216 7.67 -21.08 15.92
C PRO A 216 9.02 -21.02 16.65
N ARG A 217 9.23 -21.97 17.57
CA ARG A 217 10.52 -22.18 18.23
C ARG A 217 11.43 -23.09 17.40
N THR A 218 10.86 -24.15 16.80
CA THR A 218 11.57 -25.00 15.85
C THR A 218 11.53 -24.42 14.45
N GLN A 219 12.58 -24.66 13.66
CA GLN A 219 12.66 -24.28 12.26
C GLN A 219 12.79 -25.53 11.40
N ASN A 220 12.20 -25.50 10.20
CA ASN A 220 12.35 -26.56 9.21
C ASN A 220 13.10 -26.01 7.98
N PRO A 221 14.43 -26.19 7.87
CA PRO A 221 15.20 -25.62 6.77
C PRO A 221 14.80 -26.23 5.42
N LEU A 222 14.52 -27.54 5.38
CA LEU A 222 14.07 -28.24 4.17
C LEU A 222 12.69 -27.74 3.72
N LEU A 223 11.71 -27.67 4.61
CA LEU A 223 10.39 -27.13 4.25
C LEU A 223 10.47 -25.66 3.82
N SER A 224 11.31 -24.86 4.47
CA SER A 224 11.53 -23.46 4.08
C SER A 224 12.14 -23.33 2.69
N GLN A 225 13.06 -24.23 2.32
CA GLN A 225 13.63 -24.32 0.98
C GLN A 225 12.59 -24.80 -0.04
N LEU A 226 11.87 -25.89 0.24
CA LEU A 226 10.83 -26.42 -0.65
C LEU A 226 9.72 -25.39 -0.89
N TRP A 227 9.32 -24.64 0.14
CA TRP A 227 8.38 -23.54 -0.01
C TRP A 227 8.93 -22.44 -0.93
N ALA A 228 10.15 -21.97 -0.67
CA ALA A 228 10.77 -20.90 -1.45
C ALA A 228 10.99 -21.29 -2.92
N VAL A 229 11.45 -22.51 -3.18
CA VAL A 229 11.57 -23.09 -4.53
C VAL A 229 10.19 -23.24 -5.16
N GLY A 230 9.19 -23.72 -4.42
CA GLY A 230 7.81 -23.89 -4.90
C GLY A 230 7.19 -22.58 -5.36
N ILE A 231 7.28 -21.52 -4.56
CA ILE A 231 6.76 -20.18 -4.93
C ILE A 231 7.55 -19.59 -6.11
N ALA A 232 8.88 -19.54 -6.03
CA ALA A 232 9.70 -18.97 -7.10
C ALA A 232 9.53 -19.74 -8.43
N GLY A 233 9.47 -21.07 -8.36
CA GLY A 233 9.22 -21.95 -9.50
C GLY A 233 7.82 -21.78 -10.08
N ALA A 234 6.77 -21.72 -9.26
CA ALA A 234 5.40 -21.53 -9.74
C ALA A 234 5.22 -20.22 -10.51
N PHE A 235 5.77 -19.10 -10.00
CA PHE A 235 5.75 -17.83 -10.74
C PHE A 235 6.63 -17.87 -11.99
N SER A 236 7.82 -18.47 -11.94
CA SER A 236 8.69 -18.60 -13.12
C SER A 236 8.04 -19.43 -14.23
N LEU A 237 7.41 -20.56 -13.89
CA LEU A 237 6.69 -21.42 -14.83
C LEU A 237 5.44 -20.73 -15.39
N LEU A 238 4.71 -19.95 -14.58
CA LEU A 238 3.63 -19.10 -15.06
C LEU A 238 4.13 -18.11 -16.11
N PHE A 239 5.22 -17.40 -15.82
CA PHE A 239 5.81 -16.40 -16.72
C PHE A 239 6.30 -17.01 -18.03
N ILE A 240 7.01 -18.14 -17.96
CA ILE A 240 7.46 -18.89 -19.13
C ILE A 240 6.26 -19.40 -19.94
N GLY A 241 5.23 -19.92 -19.26
CA GLY A 241 4.00 -20.39 -19.88
C GLY A 241 3.24 -19.30 -20.63
N VAL A 242 3.13 -18.09 -20.05
CA VAL A 242 2.45 -16.93 -20.67
C VAL A 242 3.23 -16.40 -21.88
N LEU A 243 4.54 -16.22 -21.74
CA LEU A 243 5.38 -15.56 -22.75
C LEU A 243 5.87 -16.49 -23.87
N TYR A 244 6.46 -17.64 -23.51
CA TYR A 244 7.18 -18.50 -24.46
C TYR A 244 6.38 -19.73 -24.91
N VAL A 245 5.32 -20.12 -24.20
CA VAL A 245 4.47 -21.27 -24.60
C VAL A 245 3.13 -20.83 -25.18
N ARG A 246 2.50 -19.82 -24.57
CA ARG A 246 1.20 -19.28 -25.02
C ARG A 246 1.32 -18.07 -25.93
N HIS A 247 2.49 -17.44 -26.02
CA HIS A 247 2.74 -16.22 -26.80
C HIS A 247 1.64 -15.16 -26.61
N VAL A 248 1.23 -14.93 -25.36
CA VAL A 248 0.23 -13.90 -25.05
C VAL A 248 0.84 -12.53 -25.42
N PRO A 249 0.16 -11.69 -26.22
CA PRO A 249 0.69 -10.38 -26.58
C PRO A 249 0.70 -9.44 -25.36
N VAL A 250 1.66 -8.52 -25.36
CA VAL A 250 1.75 -7.42 -24.37
C VAL A 250 0.44 -6.63 -24.38
N PRO A 251 -0.16 -6.31 -23.22
CA PRO A 251 -1.33 -5.45 -23.15
C PRO A 251 -1.07 -4.09 -23.84
N PRO A 252 -1.95 -3.59 -24.72
CA PRO A 252 -1.74 -2.36 -25.49
C PRO A 252 -1.79 -1.06 -24.64
N ARG A 253 -1.96 -1.22 -23.34
CA ARG A 253 -2.02 -0.17 -22.32
C ARG A 253 -0.84 -0.28 -21.33
N MET A 254 0.30 -0.81 -21.75
CA MET A 254 1.50 -0.98 -20.92
C MET A 254 2.73 -0.53 -21.71
N THR A 255 3.80 -0.12 -21.01
CA THR A 255 5.09 0.13 -21.66
C THR A 255 5.56 -1.14 -22.38
N PRO A 256 6.14 -1.06 -23.60
CA PRO A 256 6.74 -2.23 -24.24
C PRO A 256 7.79 -2.88 -23.33
N ASP A 257 7.81 -4.20 -23.31
CA ASP A 257 8.84 -4.94 -22.58
C ASP A 257 10.16 -4.94 -23.35
N VAL A 258 11.26 -5.03 -22.62
CA VAL A 258 12.59 -5.15 -23.23
C VAL A 258 12.83 -6.64 -23.49
N HIS A 259 12.31 -7.18 -24.60
CA HIS A 259 12.34 -8.61 -24.96
C HIS A 259 13.66 -9.33 -24.62
N PRO A 260 14.87 -8.82 -24.96
CA PRO A 260 16.14 -9.49 -24.61
C PRO A 260 16.41 -9.65 -23.11
N LEU A 261 15.78 -8.83 -22.26
CA LEU A 261 15.90 -8.85 -20.80
C LEU A 261 14.80 -9.66 -20.11
N LEU A 262 13.83 -10.23 -20.83
CA LEU A 262 12.78 -11.06 -20.23
C LEU A 262 13.35 -12.26 -19.41
N PRO A 263 14.36 -13.03 -19.89
CA PRO A 263 14.94 -14.11 -19.09
C PRO A 263 15.59 -13.60 -17.79
N VAL A 264 16.24 -12.43 -17.84
CA VAL A 264 16.85 -11.77 -16.68
C VAL A 264 15.78 -11.29 -15.70
N SER A 265 14.66 -10.75 -16.21
CA SER A 265 13.52 -10.32 -15.40
C SER A 265 12.88 -11.50 -14.65
N ILE A 266 12.71 -12.65 -15.33
CA ILE A 266 12.23 -13.88 -14.71
C ILE A 266 13.21 -14.36 -13.65
N ALA A 267 14.50 -14.48 -13.98
CA ALA A 267 15.52 -14.98 -13.06
C ALA A 267 15.68 -14.11 -11.80
N LEU A 268 15.70 -12.78 -11.94
CA LEU A 268 15.82 -11.87 -10.80
C LEU A 268 14.54 -11.80 -9.97
N THR A 269 13.35 -11.95 -10.58
CA THR A 269 12.09 -12.08 -9.83
C THR A 269 12.04 -13.40 -9.06
N ALA A 270 12.49 -14.50 -9.68
CA ALA A 270 12.60 -15.81 -9.03
C ALA A 270 13.59 -15.76 -7.85
N LEU A 271 14.74 -15.10 -8.00
CA LEU A 271 15.70 -14.88 -6.93
C LEU A 271 15.14 -14.02 -5.79
N TYR A 272 14.42 -12.94 -6.10
CA TYR A 272 13.73 -12.10 -5.12
C TYR A 272 12.69 -12.88 -4.32
N LEU A 273 11.81 -13.62 -5.00
CA LEU A 273 10.82 -14.48 -4.37
C LEU A 273 11.49 -15.57 -3.53
N TYR A 274 12.48 -16.27 -4.08
CA TYR A 274 13.21 -17.32 -3.35
C TYR A 274 13.86 -16.77 -2.08
N TYR A 275 14.58 -15.64 -2.16
CA TYR A 275 15.27 -15.05 -1.02
C TYR A 275 14.30 -14.56 0.07
N THR A 276 13.28 -13.80 -0.31
CA THR A 276 12.29 -13.27 0.66
C THR A 276 11.47 -14.39 1.29
N GLN A 277 10.98 -15.34 0.48
CA GLN A 277 10.21 -16.48 0.98
C GLN A 277 11.06 -17.42 1.83
N LEU A 278 12.30 -17.74 1.45
CA LEU A 278 13.19 -18.60 2.26
C LEU A 278 13.47 -17.98 3.62
N THR A 279 13.82 -16.70 3.64
CA THR A 279 14.23 -16.02 4.88
C THR A 279 13.05 -15.75 5.81
N LEU A 280 11.85 -15.49 5.27
CA LEU A 280 10.61 -15.43 6.06
C LEU A 280 10.14 -16.82 6.51
N ALA A 281 10.14 -17.82 5.63
CA ALA A 281 9.73 -19.19 5.96
C ALA A 281 10.56 -19.76 7.12
N ARG A 282 11.87 -19.53 7.14
CA ARG A 282 12.76 -19.89 8.27
C ARG A 282 12.36 -19.26 9.62
N ARG A 283 11.53 -18.21 9.63
CA ARG A 283 11.01 -17.54 10.84
C ARG A 283 9.57 -17.93 11.17
N VAL A 284 8.74 -18.24 10.17
CA VAL A 284 7.29 -18.44 10.35
C VAL A 284 6.80 -19.88 10.13
N LEU A 285 7.58 -20.74 9.46
CA LEU A 285 7.21 -22.15 9.26
C LEU A 285 7.87 -23.05 10.32
N PRO A 286 7.08 -23.71 11.18
CA PRO A 286 7.60 -24.62 12.21
C PRO A 286 8.23 -25.91 11.67
N GLY A 287 8.95 -26.62 12.55
CA GLY A 287 9.27 -28.05 12.40
C GLY A 287 8.02 -28.90 12.17
N TRP A 288 8.14 -30.07 11.54
CA TRP A 288 6.97 -30.90 11.17
C TRP A 288 6.05 -31.27 12.37
N ALA A 289 6.63 -31.58 13.54
CA ALA A 289 5.87 -31.86 14.75
C ALA A 289 5.09 -30.61 15.25
N ASP A 290 5.77 -29.46 15.32
CA ASP A 290 5.17 -28.17 15.70
C ASP A 290 4.13 -27.69 14.66
N MET A 291 4.32 -28.00 13.38
CA MET A 291 3.38 -27.70 12.30
C MET A 291 2.04 -28.40 12.51
N TRP A 292 2.08 -29.69 12.83
CA TRP A 292 0.85 -30.44 13.13
C TRP A 292 0.19 -29.94 14.41
N GLY A 293 0.98 -29.55 15.41
CA GLY A 293 0.49 -28.86 16.61
C GLY A 293 -0.21 -27.53 16.29
N LEU A 294 0.42 -26.68 15.47
CA LEU A 294 -0.12 -25.39 15.02
C LEU A 294 -1.41 -25.56 14.20
N ILE A 295 -1.40 -26.45 13.20
CA ILE A 295 -2.60 -26.79 12.41
C ILE A 295 -3.72 -27.25 13.33
N LYS A 296 -3.45 -28.18 14.26
CA LYS A 296 -4.45 -28.59 15.27
C LYS A 296 -4.91 -27.46 16.18
N ARG A 297 -4.07 -26.47 16.53
CA ARG A 297 -4.48 -25.29 17.31
C ARG A 297 -5.41 -24.38 16.52
N LEU A 298 -5.12 -24.14 15.24
CA LEU A 298 -5.88 -23.24 14.35
C LEU A 298 -7.19 -23.86 13.85
N LEU A 299 -7.18 -25.17 13.54
CA LEU A 299 -8.37 -25.93 13.13
C LEU A 299 -9.32 -26.28 14.29
N ARG A 300 -8.99 -25.96 15.56
CA ARG A 300 -9.95 -26.10 16.66
C ARG A 300 -11.18 -25.23 16.37
N PRO A 301 -12.41 -25.73 16.58
CA PRO A 301 -13.61 -24.92 16.49
C PRO A 301 -13.53 -23.73 17.45
N ARG A 302 -13.73 -22.52 16.92
CA ARG A 302 -13.78 -21.25 17.65
C ARG A 302 -14.70 -20.28 16.91
N ILE A 303 -15.12 -19.20 17.57
CA ILE A 303 -16.00 -18.19 16.96
C ILE A 303 -15.35 -17.48 15.75
N GLU A 304 -14.02 -17.39 15.71
CA GLU A 304 -13.24 -16.89 14.57
C GLU A 304 -13.56 -17.62 13.26
N TRP A 305 -13.87 -18.92 13.30
CA TRP A 305 -14.28 -19.66 12.11
C TRP A 305 -15.62 -19.17 11.55
N LEU A 306 -16.58 -18.83 12.42
CA LEU A 306 -17.85 -18.25 11.99
C LEU A 306 -17.65 -16.84 11.41
N TYR A 307 -16.71 -16.05 11.95
CA TYR A 307 -16.32 -14.76 11.40
C TYR A 307 -15.67 -14.89 10.01
N VAL A 308 -14.73 -15.82 9.84
CA VAL A 308 -14.08 -16.08 8.54
C VAL A 308 -15.10 -16.60 7.52
N LEU A 309 -15.92 -17.59 7.86
CA LEU A 309 -16.97 -18.12 6.98
C LEU A 309 -18.01 -17.05 6.63
N GLY A 310 -18.43 -16.24 7.60
CA GLY A 310 -19.34 -15.11 7.39
C GLY A 310 -18.74 -14.04 6.47
N LEU A 311 -17.44 -13.78 6.56
CA LEU A 311 -16.72 -12.86 5.66
C LEU A 311 -16.67 -13.40 4.22
N PHE A 312 -16.39 -14.70 4.03
CA PHE A 312 -16.44 -15.34 2.71
C PHE A 312 -17.87 -15.37 2.14
N ALA A 313 -18.88 -15.66 2.96
CA ALA A 313 -20.29 -15.61 2.57
C ALA A 313 -20.71 -14.20 2.15
N ALA A 314 -20.33 -13.17 2.92
CA ALA A 314 -20.56 -11.77 2.58
C ALA A 314 -19.85 -11.36 1.28
N TYR A 315 -18.61 -11.82 1.05
CA TYR A 315 -17.91 -11.59 -0.21
C TYR A 315 -18.61 -12.23 -1.41
N VAL A 316 -19.11 -13.47 -1.27
CA VAL A 316 -19.88 -14.14 -2.33
C VAL A 316 -21.21 -13.41 -2.57
N ALA A 317 -21.93 -13.02 -1.51
CA ALA A 317 -23.16 -12.24 -1.63
C ALA A 317 -22.91 -10.88 -2.32
N LEU A 318 -21.84 -10.17 -1.96
CA LEU A 318 -21.45 -8.90 -2.59
C LEU A 318 -21.08 -9.08 -4.07
N THR A 319 -20.27 -10.09 -4.41
CA THR A 319 -19.71 -10.23 -5.77
C THR A 319 -20.55 -11.05 -6.75
N ARG A 320 -21.51 -11.85 -6.26
CA ARG A 320 -22.39 -12.72 -7.06
C ARG A 320 -23.88 -12.47 -6.87
N GLY A 321 -24.29 -11.89 -5.74
CA GLY A 321 -25.68 -11.53 -5.47
C GLY A 321 -25.98 -10.08 -5.82
N LEU A 322 -25.16 -9.14 -5.35
CA LEU A 322 -25.30 -7.70 -5.64
C LEU A 322 -24.48 -7.25 -6.87
N GLY A 323 -23.33 -7.88 -7.11
CA GLY A 323 -22.49 -7.61 -8.26
C GLY A 323 -22.85 -8.49 -9.46
N ASP A 324 -22.79 -7.91 -10.66
CA ASP A 324 -22.95 -8.63 -11.92
C ASP A 324 -21.66 -9.41 -12.27
N PRO A 325 -21.68 -10.76 -12.29
CA PRO A 325 -20.55 -11.58 -12.68
C PRO A 325 -20.42 -11.76 -14.20
N SER A 326 -21.42 -11.38 -15.00
CA SER A 326 -21.44 -11.52 -16.46
C SER A 326 -20.65 -10.42 -17.18
N ARG A 327 -20.47 -9.26 -16.53
CA ARG A 327 -19.72 -8.09 -17.04
C ARG A 327 -18.43 -7.79 -16.25
N PRO A 328 -17.50 -8.74 -16.02
CA PRO A 328 -16.31 -8.48 -15.22
C PRO A 328 -15.39 -7.44 -15.88
N TYR A 329 -15.22 -6.27 -15.25
CA TYR A 329 -14.33 -5.21 -15.75
C TYR A 329 -12.88 -5.70 -15.89
N LEU A 330 -12.40 -6.43 -14.87
CA LEU A 330 -11.08 -7.04 -14.87
C LEU A 330 -11.22 -8.56 -14.61
N PRO A 331 -11.43 -9.37 -15.65
CA PRO A 331 -11.47 -10.83 -15.53
C PRO A 331 -10.17 -11.36 -14.91
N PHE A 332 -10.24 -12.44 -14.13
CA PHE A 332 -9.04 -13.05 -13.51
C PHE A 332 -7.93 -13.36 -14.52
N LYS A 333 -8.28 -13.81 -15.73
CA LYS A 333 -7.35 -14.00 -16.85
C LYS A 333 -6.62 -12.71 -17.21
N THR A 334 -7.35 -11.59 -17.36
CA THR A 334 -6.79 -10.28 -17.69
C THR A 334 -5.94 -9.73 -16.54
N PHE A 335 -6.38 -9.89 -15.29
CA PHE A 335 -5.58 -9.55 -14.11
C PHE A 335 -4.25 -10.30 -14.08
N LEU A 336 -4.26 -11.61 -14.36
CA LEU A 336 -3.06 -12.45 -14.36
C LEU A 336 -2.08 -12.09 -15.50
N ILE A 337 -2.61 -11.80 -16.69
CA ILE A 337 -1.83 -11.29 -17.83
C ILE A 337 -1.21 -9.93 -17.48
N ASN A 338 -2.02 -8.97 -17.03
CA ASN A 338 -1.55 -7.64 -16.64
C ASN A 338 -0.48 -7.73 -15.56
N THR A 339 -0.68 -8.54 -14.53
CA THR A 339 0.31 -8.76 -13.47
C THR A 339 1.60 -9.36 -14.03
N THR A 340 1.51 -10.34 -14.93
CA THR A 340 2.68 -10.99 -15.55
C THR A 340 3.54 -9.98 -16.32
N PHE A 341 2.92 -9.15 -17.17
CA PHE A 341 3.65 -8.12 -17.90
C PHE A 341 4.16 -7.00 -16.97
N ALA A 342 3.35 -6.54 -16.02
CA ALA A 342 3.75 -5.55 -15.01
C ALA A 342 4.95 -6.00 -14.15
N VAL A 343 5.20 -7.30 -13.99
CA VAL A 343 6.41 -7.81 -13.32
C VAL A 343 7.63 -7.75 -14.24
N LEU A 344 7.46 -8.06 -15.53
CA LEU A 344 8.54 -8.52 -16.40
C LEU A 344 9.07 -7.51 -17.42
N GLN A 345 8.40 -6.37 -17.66
CA GLN A 345 8.81 -5.41 -18.71
C GLN A 345 10.29 -5.00 -18.61
N ARG A 346 10.81 -4.84 -17.38
CA ARG A 346 12.25 -4.69 -17.10
C ARG A 346 12.62 -5.44 -15.82
N PRO A 347 13.89 -5.86 -15.67
CA PRO A 347 14.32 -6.57 -14.47
C PRO A 347 14.14 -5.71 -13.21
N LEU A 348 13.50 -6.28 -12.19
CA LEU A 348 13.29 -5.68 -10.87
C LEU A 348 12.55 -4.31 -10.84
N GLN A 349 11.84 -3.93 -11.91
CA GLN A 349 11.14 -2.61 -11.96
C GLN A 349 10.14 -2.40 -10.81
N PHE A 350 9.57 -3.48 -10.27
CA PHE A 350 8.67 -3.43 -9.12
C PHE A 350 9.35 -2.85 -7.87
N LEU A 351 10.65 -3.09 -7.65
CA LEU A 351 11.39 -2.48 -6.53
C LEU A 351 11.52 -0.96 -6.68
N VAL A 352 11.74 -0.47 -7.91
CA VAL A 352 11.79 0.97 -8.18
C VAL A 352 10.42 1.60 -8.01
N ALA A 353 9.38 0.97 -8.57
CA ALA A 353 7.99 1.42 -8.45
C ALA A 353 7.56 1.52 -6.97
N HIS A 354 7.73 0.46 -6.18
CA HIS A 354 7.41 0.48 -4.75
C HIS A 354 8.25 1.49 -3.96
N GLY A 355 9.53 1.68 -4.33
CA GLY A 355 10.42 2.62 -3.67
C GLY A 355 10.01 4.07 -3.91
N VAL A 356 9.57 4.40 -5.13
CA VAL A 356 9.03 5.72 -5.45
C VAL A 356 7.64 5.95 -4.88
N TYR A 357 6.78 4.93 -4.91
CA TYR A 357 5.38 5.05 -4.47
C TYR A 357 5.24 5.11 -2.93
N TYR A 358 5.95 4.23 -2.20
CA TYR A 358 5.87 4.09 -0.74
C TYR A 358 7.10 4.59 0.03
N GLY A 359 8.17 5.02 -0.65
CA GLY A 359 9.32 5.68 -0.03
C GLY A 359 10.00 4.85 1.06
N LEU A 360 10.05 5.41 2.28
CA LEU A 360 10.77 4.85 3.42
C LEU A 360 10.36 3.40 3.77
N SER A 361 9.09 3.05 3.54
CA SER A 361 8.54 1.72 3.81
C SER A 361 9.35 0.63 3.10
N LEU A 362 9.64 0.78 1.81
CA LEU A 362 10.47 -0.18 1.08
C LEU A 362 11.96 -0.02 1.42
N LEU A 363 12.45 1.23 1.50
CA LEU A 363 13.88 1.49 1.69
C LEU A 363 14.43 0.81 2.96
N LEU A 364 13.75 0.93 4.11
CA LEU A 364 14.23 0.25 5.32
C LEU A 364 14.10 -1.28 5.23
N MET A 365 13.11 -1.80 4.48
CA MET A 365 12.98 -3.25 4.30
C MET A 365 14.16 -3.84 3.52
N ILE A 366 14.60 -3.17 2.46
CA ILE A 366 15.77 -3.59 1.67
C ILE A 366 17.06 -3.41 2.50
N LEU A 367 17.29 -2.21 3.05
CA LEU A 367 18.54 -1.84 3.73
C LEU A 367 18.76 -2.57 5.05
N PHE A 368 17.69 -2.98 5.73
CA PHE A 368 17.73 -3.57 7.06
C PHE A 368 16.97 -4.90 7.15
N TRP A 369 16.93 -5.68 6.06
CA TRP A 369 16.24 -6.98 6.00
C TRP A 369 16.50 -7.93 7.20
N PRO A 370 17.74 -8.09 7.74
CA PRO A 370 17.96 -8.89 8.94
C PRO A 370 17.21 -8.38 10.18
N ARG A 371 17.01 -7.06 10.30
CA ARG A 371 16.19 -6.44 11.36
C ARG A 371 14.69 -6.58 11.08
N VAL A 372 14.25 -6.59 9.82
CA VAL A 372 12.86 -6.95 9.46
C VAL A 372 12.53 -8.37 9.95
N LEU A 373 13.42 -9.33 9.69
CA LEU A 373 13.25 -10.70 10.17
C LEU A 373 13.25 -10.81 11.71
N ALA A 374 14.00 -9.94 12.41
CA ALA A 374 13.97 -9.85 13.87
C ALA A 374 12.69 -9.17 14.39
N ALA A 375 12.19 -8.14 13.70
CA ALA A 375 10.96 -7.43 14.04
C ALA A 375 9.74 -8.37 14.14
N LEU A 376 9.72 -9.45 13.35
CA LEU A 376 8.68 -10.48 13.42
C LEU A 376 8.52 -11.09 14.83
N GLN A 377 9.58 -11.15 15.64
CA GLN A 377 9.51 -11.63 17.03
C GLN A 377 8.59 -10.76 17.90
N ARG A 378 8.49 -9.46 17.61
CA ARG A 378 7.57 -8.51 18.28
C ARG A 378 6.17 -8.49 17.65
N LEU A 379 6.02 -8.98 16.42
CA LEU A 379 4.79 -8.88 15.63
C LEU A 379 3.95 -10.19 15.61
N GLY A 380 4.55 -11.33 15.95
CA GLY A 380 3.86 -12.62 16.05
C GLY A 380 3.59 -13.30 14.70
N LEU A 381 2.97 -14.48 14.75
CA LEU A 381 2.83 -15.34 13.56
C LEU A 381 1.91 -14.74 12.49
N GLY A 382 0.77 -14.17 12.87
CA GLY A 382 -0.21 -13.66 11.89
C GLY A 382 0.34 -12.54 11.02
N LEU A 383 1.08 -11.59 11.60
CA LEU A 383 1.75 -10.52 10.85
C LEU A 383 2.99 -11.03 10.08
N GLY A 384 3.68 -12.06 10.58
CA GLY A 384 4.76 -12.72 9.85
C GLY A 384 4.27 -13.42 8.58
N LEU A 385 3.18 -14.20 8.67
CA LEU A 385 2.52 -14.81 7.51
C LEU A 385 1.94 -13.75 6.56
N MET A 386 1.39 -12.66 7.10
CA MET A 386 0.92 -11.55 6.28
C MET A 386 2.05 -10.91 5.48
N LEU A 387 3.20 -10.62 6.12
CA LEU A 387 4.36 -10.08 5.44
C LEU A 387 4.85 -11.02 4.33
N MET A 388 4.82 -12.32 4.58
CA MET A 388 5.17 -13.36 3.60
C MET A 388 4.26 -13.37 2.37
N VAL A 389 2.94 -13.18 2.55
CA VAL A 389 1.99 -12.97 1.43
C VAL A 389 2.26 -11.65 0.71
N VAL A 390 2.52 -10.56 1.44
CA VAL A 390 2.81 -9.25 0.85
C VAL A 390 4.11 -9.27 0.04
N MET A 391 5.14 -10.03 0.45
CA MET A 391 6.37 -10.21 -0.35
C MET A 391 6.13 -11.02 -1.63
N VAL A 392 5.12 -11.90 -1.70
CA VAL A 392 4.68 -12.47 -2.98
C VAL A 392 3.98 -11.41 -3.84
N GLN A 393 3.04 -10.65 -3.27
CA GLN A 393 2.29 -9.64 -4.03
C GLN A 393 3.17 -8.46 -4.49
N SER A 394 4.28 -8.18 -3.80
CA SER A 394 5.21 -7.09 -4.13
C SER A 394 5.95 -7.22 -5.47
N ILE A 395 5.84 -8.35 -6.18
CA ILE A 395 6.33 -8.42 -7.56
C ILE A 395 5.46 -7.62 -8.54
N ASN A 396 4.20 -7.35 -8.17
CA ASN A 396 3.32 -6.48 -8.94
C ASN A 396 3.82 -5.03 -8.85
N SER A 397 4.19 -4.43 -9.99
CA SER A 397 4.69 -3.06 -10.05
C SER A 397 3.59 -1.99 -10.02
N GLU A 398 2.31 -2.36 -10.11
CA GLU A 398 1.18 -1.45 -9.94
C GLU A 398 0.93 -1.20 -8.44
N THR A 399 1.86 -0.51 -7.78
CA THR A 399 1.97 -0.41 -6.32
C THR A 399 0.68 0.01 -5.61
N ARG A 400 -0.14 0.87 -6.24
CA ARG A 400 -1.46 1.27 -5.74
C ARG A 400 -2.34 0.09 -5.32
N GLN A 401 -2.25 -1.05 -5.99
CA GLN A 401 -3.03 -2.26 -5.67
C GLN A 401 -2.76 -2.83 -4.26
N LEU A 402 -1.66 -2.39 -3.62
CA LEU A 402 -1.24 -2.77 -2.27
C LEU A 402 -1.60 -1.72 -1.19
N ALA A 403 -2.47 -0.75 -1.49
CA ALA A 403 -2.79 0.37 -0.58
C ALA A 403 -3.23 -0.08 0.82
N ASN A 404 -4.00 -1.17 0.95
CA ASN A 404 -4.43 -1.74 2.22
C ASN A 404 -3.32 -2.37 3.07
N VAL A 405 -2.15 -2.70 2.48
CA VAL A 405 -1.02 -3.31 3.20
C VAL A 405 0.12 -2.34 3.50
N LEU A 406 0.12 -1.13 2.94
CA LEU A 406 1.02 -0.03 3.36
C LEU A 406 1.08 0.17 4.90
N PRO A 407 -0.04 0.11 5.65
CA PRO A 407 0.00 0.18 7.12
C PRO A 407 0.86 -0.90 7.80
N LEU A 408 0.90 -2.12 7.24
CA LEU A 408 1.77 -3.19 7.74
C LEU A 408 3.24 -2.89 7.43
N LEU A 409 3.54 -2.37 6.24
CA LEU A 409 4.90 -1.99 5.86
C LEU A 409 5.41 -0.86 6.77
N ALA A 410 4.60 0.18 7.00
CA ALA A 410 4.91 1.25 7.95
C ALA A 410 5.10 0.73 9.40
N LEU A 411 4.30 -0.24 9.84
CA LEU A 411 4.48 -0.91 11.14
C LEU A 411 5.83 -1.64 11.23
N VAL A 412 6.19 -2.44 10.24
CA VAL A 412 7.49 -3.14 10.19
C VAL A 412 8.64 -2.13 10.20
N THR A 413 8.54 -1.08 9.39
CA THR A 413 9.52 0.02 9.30
C THR A 413 9.70 0.73 10.65
N ALA A 414 8.62 0.99 11.39
CA ALA A 414 8.68 1.54 12.74
C ALA A 414 9.33 0.58 13.75
N VAL A 415 8.99 -0.72 13.74
CA VAL A 415 9.64 -1.70 14.64
C VAL A 415 11.14 -1.82 14.37
N VAL A 416 11.57 -1.75 13.11
CA VAL A 416 13.00 -1.74 12.74
C VAL A 416 13.70 -0.48 13.26
N ALA A 417 13.06 0.69 13.14
CA ALA A 417 13.57 1.96 13.67
C ALA A 417 13.62 2.00 15.20
N ASP A 418 12.68 1.34 15.88
CA ASP A 418 12.64 1.23 17.35
C ASP A 418 13.82 0.42 17.92
N ALA A 419 14.45 -0.42 17.08
CA ALA A 419 15.67 -1.18 17.40
C ALA A 419 16.96 -0.44 16.99
N LEU A 420 16.89 0.85 16.67
CA LEU A 420 18.01 1.68 16.24
C LEU A 420 18.15 2.93 17.13
N PRO A 421 19.38 3.35 17.51
CA PRO A 421 19.60 4.55 18.31
C PRO A 421 19.50 5.81 17.44
N LEU A 422 18.29 6.12 16.96
CA LEU A 422 18.06 7.22 16.03
C LEU A 422 18.11 8.59 16.72
N ARG A 423 18.98 9.46 16.23
CA ARG A 423 19.07 10.87 16.63
C ARG A 423 17.97 11.69 15.94
N ARG A 424 17.50 12.77 16.58
CA ARG A 424 16.56 13.76 15.98
C ARG A 424 16.98 14.20 14.58
N ALA A 425 18.27 14.51 14.38
CA ALA A 425 18.80 14.93 13.09
C ALA A 425 18.58 13.88 11.98
N ALA A 426 18.71 12.58 12.29
CA ALA A 426 18.45 11.52 11.32
C ALA A 426 16.99 11.56 10.82
N ILE A 427 16.03 11.75 11.74
CA ILE A 427 14.61 11.87 11.42
C ILE A 427 14.33 13.11 10.56
N VAL A 428 14.87 14.28 10.92
CA VAL A 428 14.69 15.53 10.17
C VAL A 428 15.25 15.42 8.75
N TRP A 429 16.47 14.91 8.59
CA TRP A 429 17.08 14.70 7.27
C TRP A 429 16.32 13.64 6.45
N THR A 430 15.87 12.55 7.07
CA THR A 430 15.02 11.55 6.39
C THR A 430 13.68 12.17 5.95
N ALA A 431 13.05 13.01 6.77
CA ALA A 431 11.82 13.71 6.40
C ALA A 431 12.02 14.64 5.19
N ALA A 432 13.11 15.41 5.17
CA ALA A 432 13.46 16.28 4.04
C ALA A 432 13.67 15.51 2.73
N LEU A 433 14.40 14.38 2.78
CA LEU A 433 14.61 13.51 1.61
C LEU A 433 13.29 12.91 1.11
N LEU A 434 12.39 12.52 2.01
CA LEU A 434 11.10 11.93 1.65
C LEU A 434 10.13 12.97 1.07
N LEU A 435 10.15 14.22 1.54
CA LEU A 435 9.40 15.32 0.92
C LEU A 435 9.87 15.59 -0.52
N LEU A 436 11.16 15.39 -0.82
CA LEU A 436 11.68 15.47 -2.18
C LEU A 436 11.22 14.28 -3.04
N VAL A 437 11.33 13.04 -2.53
CA VAL A 437 10.97 11.81 -3.28
C VAL A 437 9.46 11.65 -3.48
N SER A 438 8.63 12.15 -2.57
CA SER A 438 7.17 12.09 -2.66
C SER A 438 6.58 12.94 -3.79
N LYS A 439 7.36 13.88 -4.35
CA LYS A 439 6.96 14.80 -5.43
C LYS A 439 5.73 15.65 -5.09
N LEU A 440 5.49 15.87 -3.79
CA LEU A 440 4.54 16.86 -3.28
C LEU A 440 4.73 18.23 -3.96
N TRP A 441 5.99 18.65 -4.09
CA TRP A 441 6.42 19.94 -4.65
C TRP A 441 6.27 20.06 -6.18
N LEU A 442 5.94 18.97 -6.89
CA LEU A 442 5.97 18.91 -8.36
C LEU A 442 4.55 19.05 -8.93
N PRO A 443 4.11 20.22 -9.42
CA PRO A 443 2.75 20.43 -9.93
C PRO A 443 2.58 19.71 -11.27
N PHE A 444 1.75 18.66 -11.32
CA PHE A 444 1.63 17.81 -12.50
C PHE A 444 0.99 18.55 -13.67
N ASN A 445 0.01 19.39 -13.39
CA ASN A 445 -0.75 20.13 -14.41
C ASN A 445 0.04 21.27 -15.08
N TRP A 446 1.22 21.66 -14.57
CA TRP A 446 1.98 22.78 -15.12
C TRP A 446 2.86 22.40 -16.32
N PHE A 447 3.05 21.10 -16.58
CA PHE A 447 3.99 20.63 -17.61
C PHE A 447 3.38 20.40 -18.99
N ASP A 448 2.06 20.40 -19.12
CA ASP A 448 1.37 20.47 -20.40
C ASP A 448 0.37 21.65 -20.38
N PRO A 449 0.58 22.71 -21.18
CA PRO A 449 -0.31 23.87 -21.21
C PRO A 449 -1.70 23.55 -21.81
N THR A 450 -1.88 22.37 -22.40
CA THR A 450 -3.18 21.92 -22.93
C THR A 450 -4.07 21.25 -21.88
N PHE A 451 -3.55 20.93 -20.70
CA PHE A 451 -4.32 20.31 -19.62
C PHE A 451 -5.51 21.19 -19.19
N GLY A 452 -6.69 20.57 -19.13
CA GLY A 452 -7.95 21.23 -18.77
C GLY A 452 -8.60 22.06 -19.88
N GLN A 453 -8.02 22.14 -21.08
CA GLN A 453 -8.67 22.77 -22.24
C GLN A 453 -9.76 21.86 -22.85
N SER A 454 -10.69 22.41 -23.63
CA SER A 454 -11.77 21.62 -24.28
C SER A 454 -11.27 20.56 -25.25
N ASN A 455 -10.04 20.71 -25.74
CA ASN A 455 -9.37 19.79 -26.65
C ASN A 455 -8.31 18.92 -25.94
N ASP A 456 -8.22 18.98 -24.60
CA ASP A 456 -7.30 18.17 -23.81
C ASP A 456 -7.49 16.68 -24.11
N ARG A 457 -6.38 16.01 -24.42
CA ARG A 457 -6.31 14.57 -24.58
C ARG A 457 -5.25 14.00 -23.66
N PHE A 458 -5.45 14.16 -22.35
CA PHE A 458 -4.68 13.42 -21.35
C PHE A 458 -4.57 11.95 -21.81
N PRO A 459 -3.37 11.47 -22.13
CA PRO A 459 -3.24 10.29 -22.97
C PRO A 459 -3.68 9.08 -22.19
N SER A 460 -4.72 8.45 -22.70
CA SER A 460 -5.52 7.49 -21.95
C SER A 460 -5.73 6.16 -22.69
N PHE A 461 -5.49 6.10 -24.01
CA PHE A 461 -6.04 5.02 -24.84
C PHE A 461 -5.10 4.28 -25.84
N SER A 462 -3.83 4.66 -26.05
CA SER A 462 -2.91 3.80 -26.81
C SER A 462 -1.43 4.03 -26.51
N PHE A 463 -0.73 2.98 -26.09
CA PHE A 463 0.74 2.93 -26.16
C PHE A 463 1.20 2.52 -27.56
N VAL A 464 0.37 1.74 -28.28
CA VAL A 464 0.68 1.05 -29.54
C VAL A 464 0.82 1.99 -30.74
N HIS A 465 0.14 3.14 -30.75
CA HIS A 465 0.12 4.02 -31.93
C HIS A 465 1.01 5.26 -31.85
N THR A 466 1.38 5.73 -30.66
CA THR A 466 2.17 6.97 -30.51
C THR A 466 3.26 6.93 -29.44
N GLY A 467 3.27 5.92 -28.55
CA GLY A 467 4.20 5.89 -27.41
C GLY A 467 4.11 7.07 -26.44
N ILE A 468 3.14 7.99 -26.62
CA ILE A 468 3.20 9.36 -26.11
C ILE A 468 3.32 9.45 -24.57
N MET A 469 2.70 8.51 -23.84
CA MET A 469 2.77 8.44 -22.38
C MET A 469 4.19 8.20 -21.85
N LEU A 470 5.07 7.61 -22.66
CA LEU A 470 6.46 7.29 -22.31
C LEU A 470 7.39 8.50 -22.42
N HIS A 471 6.92 9.61 -22.98
CA HIS A 471 7.69 10.82 -23.17
C HIS A 471 7.24 11.92 -22.20
N TRP A 472 8.06 12.96 -22.10
CA TRP A 472 7.70 14.21 -21.45
C TRP A 472 6.63 14.94 -22.29
N PRO A 473 5.62 15.60 -21.67
CA PRO A 473 5.44 15.83 -20.24
C PRO A 473 4.74 14.70 -19.48
N PHE A 474 4.09 13.76 -20.15
CA PHE A 474 3.20 12.76 -19.52
C PHE A 474 3.88 11.84 -18.51
N GLN A 475 5.19 11.57 -18.68
CA GLN A 475 5.98 10.90 -17.66
C GLN A 475 5.96 11.60 -16.30
N VAL A 476 5.62 12.89 -16.17
CA VAL A 476 5.51 13.55 -14.85
C VAL A 476 4.56 12.78 -13.90
N TYR A 477 3.46 12.28 -14.45
CA TYR A 477 2.50 11.41 -13.77
C TYR A 477 2.93 9.94 -13.85
N PHE A 478 3.12 9.42 -15.08
CA PHE A 478 3.30 7.98 -15.32
C PHE A 478 4.63 7.41 -14.78
N MET A 479 5.66 8.24 -14.57
CA MET A 479 6.91 7.79 -13.95
C MET A 479 6.72 7.22 -12.55
N ASN A 480 5.58 7.47 -11.90
CA ASN A 480 5.31 7.01 -10.53
C ASN A 480 4.47 5.71 -10.51
N GLN A 481 4.15 5.14 -11.67
CA GLN A 481 3.22 4.00 -11.78
C GLN A 481 3.87 2.87 -12.59
N GLY A 482 4.29 1.79 -11.91
CA GLY A 482 5.23 0.77 -12.42
C GLY A 482 5.06 0.31 -13.87
N PRO A 483 3.87 -0.15 -14.31
CA PRO A 483 3.65 -0.65 -15.68
C PRO A 483 3.82 0.39 -16.80
N TRP A 484 3.94 1.68 -16.45
CA TRP A 484 3.88 2.84 -17.34
C TRP A 484 5.08 3.78 -17.22
N ILE A 485 6.04 3.48 -16.33
CA ILE A 485 7.33 4.20 -16.27
C ILE A 485 8.08 3.94 -17.60
N SER A 486 8.74 4.96 -18.15
CA SER A 486 9.68 4.85 -19.28
C SER A 486 11.07 4.37 -18.83
N ASN A 487 11.97 4.01 -19.76
CA ASN A 487 13.27 3.41 -19.38
C ASN A 487 14.18 4.43 -18.68
N GLU A 488 14.15 5.66 -19.18
CA GLU A 488 14.97 6.80 -18.78
C GLU A 488 14.59 7.22 -17.35
N TYR A 489 13.29 7.34 -17.08
CA TYR A 489 12.76 7.70 -15.77
C TYR A 489 12.89 6.55 -14.76
N LEU A 490 12.75 5.29 -15.19
CA LEU A 490 13.00 4.13 -14.33
C LEU A 490 14.46 4.12 -13.83
N LEU A 491 15.42 4.35 -14.73
CA LEU A 491 16.84 4.42 -14.38
C LEU A 491 17.14 5.63 -13.46
N GLY A 492 16.63 6.81 -13.81
CA GLY A 492 16.82 8.02 -12.99
C GLY A 492 16.24 7.88 -11.58
N GLN A 493 15.06 7.27 -11.45
CA GLN A 493 14.45 6.96 -10.16
C GLN A 493 15.22 5.89 -9.38
N ALA A 494 15.71 4.84 -10.05
CA ALA A 494 16.54 3.82 -9.40
C ALA A 494 17.81 4.46 -8.79
N VAL A 495 18.51 5.33 -9.54
CA VAL A 495 19.67 6.07 -9.04
C VAL A 495 19.30 6.98 -7.86
N ALA A 496 18.20 7.73 -7.97
CA ALA A 496 17.74 8.60 -6.88
C ALA A 496 17.40 7.81 -5.60
N LEU A 497 16.73 6.66 -5.72
CA LEU A 497 16.42 5.77 -4.59
C LEU A 497 17.68 5.15 -3.98
N VAL A 498 18.70 4.81 -4.77
CA VAL A 498 19.99 4.32 -4.26
C VAL A 498 20.70 5.41 -3.46
N ILE A 499 20.73 6.65 -3.95
CA ILE A 499 21.32 7.79 -3.23
C ILE A 499 20.58 8.06 -1.91
N VAL A 500 19.24 8.18 -1.95
CA VAL A 500 18.42 8.41 -0.75
C VAL A 500 18.56 7.24 0.24
N GLY A 501 18.53 6.01 -0.25
CA GLY A 501 18.73 4.81 0.56
C GLY A 501 20.11 4.76 1.23
N PHE A 502 21.18 5.14 0.51
CA PHE A 502 22.52 5.25 1.08
C PHE A 502 22.59 6.31 2.19
N VAL A 503 22.01 7.50 1.97
CA VAL A 503 22.00 8.56 3.00
C VAL A 503 21.19 8.12 4.23
N VAL A 504 20.00 7.54 4.05
CA VAL A 504 19.18 6.99 5.14
C VAL A 504 19.94 5.89 5.90
N TYR A 505 20.61 4.97 5.19
CA TYR A 505 21.44 3.93 5.80
C TYR A 505 22.56 4.51 6.67
N ARG A 506 23.27 5.55 6.19
CA ARG A 506 24.31 6.25 6.96
C ARG A 506 23.73 6.94 8.19
N LEU A 507 22.64 7.68 8.05
CA LEU A 507 21.94 8.36 9.16
C LEU A 507 21.46 7.38 10.25
N PHE A 508 21.04 6.17 9.86
CA PHE A 508 20.52 5.14 10.76
C PHE A 508 21.62 4.21 11.30
N GLY A 509 22.80 4.18 10.68
CA GLY A 509 23.90 3.25 10.99
C GLY A 509 25.10 3.85 11.74
N ALA A 510 25.24 5.17 11.81
CA ALA A 510 26.43 5.88 12.27
C ALA A 510 26.80 5.76 13.78
N HIS A 511 26.32 4.73 14.49
CA HIS A 511 26.63 4.48 15.92
C HIS A 511 27.28 3.13 16.22
N ARG A 512 27.65 2.34 15.21
CA ARG A 512 28.43 1.10 15.44
C ARG A 512 29.91 1.33 15.74
N SER A 513 30.51 2.44 15.29
CA SER A 513 31.97 2.64 15.32
C SER A 513 32.52 3.32 16.59
N GLY A 514 31.73 3.42 17.66
CA GLY A 514 32.11 4.17 18.88
C GLY A 514 32.26 3.36 20.16
N SER A 515 31.89 2.07 20.16
CA SER A 515 31.84 1.24 21.38
C SER A 515 32.60 -0.08 21.30
N GLU A 516 33.27 -0.37 20.17
CA GLU A 516 34.07 -1.59 19.97
C GLU A 516 35.59 -1.31 20.03
N SER A 517 36.02 -0.07 20.30
CA SER A 517 37.43 0.32 20.43
C SER A 517 37.84 0.70 21.87
N ALA A 518 37.19 0.11 22.87
CA ALA A 518 37.39 0.40 24.29
C ALA A 518 37.38 -0.85 25.20
N ASN A 519 37.71 -2.02 24.64
CA ASN A 519 38.01 -3.28 25.34
C ASN A 519 39.26 -3.91 24.72
#